data_AF-A0A9E4LGG7-F1
#
_entry.id   AF-A0A9E4LGG7-F1
#
_cell.length_a   1.000
_cell.length_b   1.000
_cell.length_c   1.000
_cell.angle_alpha   90.00
_cell.angle_beta   90.00
_cell.angle_gamma   90.00
#
_symmetry.space_group_name_H-M   'P 1'
#
loop_
_entity.id
_entity.type
_entity.pdbx_description
1 polymer ?
#
loop_
_entity_poly.entity_id
_entity_poly.type
_entity_poly.pdbx_seq_one_letter_code
_entity_poly.pdbx_strand_id
1 'polypeptide(L)'
;MAKTFTPDFLLQYSYGELSENDRREAETLCEQDPYLRDELVMINESKELLNEVEVRPSDRTIQNILSFSKAYHVSKLSDGSQAEMVLN
;
A
#
# COMPACT_ATOMS: atom_id res chain seq x y z
N MET A 1 -24.16 -10.20 21.42
CA MET A 1 -22.90 -10.94 21.52
C MET A 1 -21.93 -10.06 22.28
N ALA A 2 -21.21 -10.57 23.27
CA ALA A 2 -20.14 -9.80 23.91
C ALA A 2 -19.09 -9.54 22.82
N LYS A 3 -18.97 -8.29 22.40
CA LYS A 3 -18.03 -7.89 21.35
C LYS A 3 -16.65 -7.92 21.99
N THR A 4 -15.91 -8.99 21.74
CA THR A 4 -14.54 -9.10 22.25
C THR A 4 -13.70 -8.09 21.49
N PHE A 5 -13.22 -7.06 22.19
CA PHE A 5 -12.25 -6.13 21.62
C PHE A 5 -10.93 -6.88 21.44
N THR A 6 -10.61 -7.20 20.19
CA THR A 6 -9.37 -7.86 19.81
C THR A 6 -8.39 -6.81 19.26
N PRO A 7 -7.08 -7.09 19.25
CA PRO A 7 -6.10 -6.25 18.56
C PRO A 7 -6.47 -5.97 17.10
N ASP A 8 -7.06 -6.94 16.41
CA ASP A 8 -7.59 -6.79 15.04
C ASP A 8 -8.63 -5.68 14.91
N PHE A 9 -9.46 -5.48 15.94
CA PHE A 9 -10.47 -4.43 15.93
C PHE A 9 -9.84 -3.03 15.98
N LEU A 10 -8.80 -2.85 16.80
CA LEU A 10 -8.03 -1.60 16.84
C LEU A 10 -7.23 -1.37 15.55
N LEU A 11 -6.76 -2.45 14.91
CA LEU A 11 -6.09 -2.39 13.62
C LEU A 11 -7.06 -1.89 12.53
N GLN A 12 -8.24 -2.51 12.42
CA GLN A 12 -9.29 -2.08 11.49
C GLN A 12 -9.71 -0.62 11.75
N TYR A 13 -9.79 -0.20 13.02
CA TYR A 13 -10.03 1.19 13.37
C TYR A 13 -8.92 2.11 12.82
N SER A 14 -7.64 1.77 13.03
CA SER A 14 -6.49 2.57 12.56
C SER A 14 -6.44 2.70 11.04
N TYR A 15 -6.89 1.69 10.28
CA TYR A 15 -6.96 1.72 8.82
C TYR A 15 -8.29 2.30 8.27
N GLY A 16 -9.24 2.66 9.14
CA GLY A 16 -10.53 3.22 8.72
C GLY A 16 -11.47 2.19 8.08
N GLU A 17 -11.32 0.91 8.42
CA GLU A 17 -12.08 -0.21 7.86
C GLU A 17 -13.36 -0.53 8.65
N LEU A 18 -13.57 0.15 9.78
CA LEU A 18 -14.75 -0.03 10.62
C LEU A 18 -15.96 0.74 10.10
N SER A 19 -17.16 0.26 10.43
CA SER A 19 -18.39 1.02 10.23
C SER A 19 -18.44 2.24 11.16
N GLU A 20 -19.23 3.26 10.84
CA GLU A 20 -19.36 4.47 11.68
C GLU A 20 -19.80 4.17 13.13
N ASN A 21 -20.65 3.17 13.32
CA ASN A 21 -21.09 2.75 14.66
C ASN A 21 -19.94 2.10 15.43
N ASP A 22 -19.18 1.23 14.78
CA ASP A 22 -18.04 0.53 15.39
C ASP A 22 -16.90 1.50 15.69
N ARG A 23 -16.71 2.51 14.84
CA ARG A 23 -15.73 3.58 15.03
C ARG A 23 -16.00 4.38 16.29
N ARG A 24 -17.25 4.78 16.52
CA ARG A 24 -17.65 5.49 17.76
C ARG A 24 -17.49 4.63 19.01
N GLU A 25 -17.77 3.33 18.89
CA GLU A 25 -17.55 2.37 19.97
C GLU A 25 -16.05 2.26 20.30
N ALA A 26 -15.19 2.20 19.28
CA ALA A 26 -13.73 2.21 19.42
C ALA A 26 -13.23 3.48 20.12
N GLU A 27 -13.71 4.66 19.70
CA GLU A 27 -13.37 5.96 20.30
C GLU A 27 -13.75 5.98 21.79
N THR A 28 -14.99 5.59 22.11
CA THR A 28 -15.48 5.54 23.49
C THR A 28 -14.65 4.61 24.37
N LEU A 29 -14.23 3.46 23.84
CA LEU A 29 -13.43 2.49 24.59
C LEU A 29 -11.99 2.95 24.79
N CYS A 30 -11.38 3.59 23.79
CA CYS A 30 -10.04 4.17 23.93
C CYS A 30 -10.03 5.34 24.94
N GLU A 31 -11.13 6.07 25.09
CA GLU A 31 -11.25 7.10 26.13
C GLU A 31 -11.29 6.49 27.54
N GLN A 32 -12.04 5.39 27.70
CA GLN A 32 -12.31 4.74 28.98
C GLN A 32 -11.19 3.79 29.44
N ASP A 33 -10.49 3.15 28.51
CA ASP A 33 -9.44 2.16 28.79
C ASP A 33 -8.06 2.69 28.36
N PRO A 34 -7.18 3.05 29.31
CA PRO A 34 -5.81 3.47 29.02
C PRO A 34 -5.00 2.42 28.26
N TYR A 35 -5.22 1.12 28.51
CA TYR A 35 -4.45 0.05 27.87
C TYR A 35 -4.76 -0.02 26.37
N LEU A 36 -6.05 0.04 25.99
CA LEU A 36 -6.45 0.04 24.58
C LEU A 36 -5.95 1.29 23.85
N ARG A 37 -5.92 2.44 24.53
CA ARG A 37 -5.34 3.67 24.00
C ARG A 37 -3.84 3.52 23.74
N ASP A 38 -3.09 2.95 24.67
CA ASP A 38 -1.64 2.73 24.49
C ASP A 38 -1.37 1.75 23.34
N GLU A 39 -2.18 0.69 23.22
CA GLU A 39 -2.10 -0.26 22.11
C GLU A 39 -2.41 0.40 20.75
N LEU A 40 -3.43 1.25 20.70
CA LEU A 40 -3.75 2.03 19.51
C LEU A 40 -2.63 3.02 19.14
N VAL A 41 -1.98 3.64 20.12
CA VAL A 41 -0.81 4.50 19.88
C VAL A 41 0.31 3.70 19.23
N MET A 42 0.66 2.52 19.76
CA MET A 42 1.69 1.67 19.16
C MET A 42 1.37 1.24 17.72
N ILE A 43 0.10 0.91 17.44
CA ILE A 43 -0.35 0.57 16.08
C ILE A 43 -0.15 1.75 15.13
N ASN A 44 -0.54 2.95 15.54
CA ASN A 44 -0.42 4.16 14.71
C ASN A 44 1.05 4.54 14.49
N GLU A 45 1.91 4.45 15.51
CA GLU A 45 3.36 4.66 15.37
C GLU A 45 3.97 3.66 14.39
N SER A 46 3.60 2.38 14.51
CA SER A 46 4.06 1.33 13.58
C SER A 46 3.61 1.60 12.15
N LYS A 47 2.39 2.11 11.96
CA LYS A 47 1.85 2.50 10.65
C LYS A 47 2.62 3.67 10.05
N GLU A 48 2.98 4.68 10.84
CA GLU A 48 3.80 5.80 10.36
C GLU A 48 5.20 5.35 9.92
N LEU A 49 5.82 4.41 10.65
CA LEU A 49 7.10 3.83 10.24
C LEU A 49 7.03 3.12 8.89
N LEU A 50 5.89 2.52 8.54
CA LEU A 50 5.69 1.92 7.21
C LEU A 50 5.66 2.96 6.09
N ASN A 51 5.18 4.18 6.36
CA ASN A 51 5.18 5.27 5.39
C ASN A 51 6.60 5.76 5.05
N GLU A 52 7.57 5.54 5.94
CA GLU A 52 8.98 5.89 5.72
C GLU A 52 9.70 4.89 4.80
N VAL A 53 9.10 3.73 4.53
CA VAL A 53 9.71 2.70 3.70
C VAL A 53 9.68 3.12 2.24
N GLU A 54 10.84 3.48 1.70
CA GLU A 54 10.99 3.77 0.28
C GLU A 54 11.08 2.46 -0.53
N VAL A 55 9.99 2.10 -1.20
CA VAL A 55 9.97 0.92 -2.07
C VAL A 55 10.66 1.27 -3.40
N ARG A 56 11.77 0.59 -3.70
CA ARG A 56 12.48 0.72 -4.98
C ARG A 56 12.54 -0.61 -5.71
N PRO A 57 12.44 -0.61 -7.06
CA PRO A 57 12.67 -1.81 -7.84
C PRO A 57 14.10 -2.30 -7.64
N SER A 58 14.29 -3.62 -7.67
CA SER A 58 15.65 -4.20 -7.67
C SER A 58 16.43 -3.75 -8.90
N ASP A 59 17.76 -3.70 -8.81
CA ASP A 59 18.64 -3.42 -9.95
C ASP A 59 18.35 -4.34 -11.13
N ARG A 60 18.04 -5.62 -10.85
CA ARG A 60 17.66 -6.60 -11.88
C ARG A 60 16.39 -6.18 -12.61
N THR A 61 15.38 -5.72 -11.89
CA THR A 61 14.12 -5.22 -12.48
C THR A 61 14.40 -4.01 -13.37
N ILE A 62 15.24 -3.07 -12.91
CA ILE A 62 15.65 -1.90 -13.70
C ILE A 62 16.35 -2.35 -14.99
N GLN A 63 17.31 -3.28 -14.89
CA GLN A 63 18.03 -3.80 -16.06
C GLN A 63 17.12 -4.54 -17.04
N ASN A 64 16.12 -5.27 -16.56
CA ASN A 64 15.14 -5.91 -17.44
C ASN A 64 14.32 -4.89 -18.23
N ILE A 65 13.85 -3.82 -17.57
CA ILE A 65 13.11 -2.72 -18.22
C ILE A 65 13.99 -2.03 -19.27
N LEU A 66 15.24 -1.72 -18.94
CA LEU A 66 16.18 -1.08 -19.86
C LEU A 66 16.52 -1.99 -21.05
N SER A 67 16.74 -3.28 -20.79
CA SER A 67 17.03 -4.27 -21.84
C SER A 67 15.85 -4.43 -22.79
N PHE A 68 14.64 -4.53 -22.24
CA PHE A 68 13.41 -4.53 -23.01
C PHE A 68 13.34 -3.28 -23.87
N SER A 69 13.40 -2.08 -23.28
CA SER A 69 13.33 -0.81 -24.02
C SER A 69 14.38 -0.67 -25.14
N LYS A 70 15.57 -1.23 -24.98
CA LYS A 70 16.63 -1.22 -26.01
C LYS A 70 16.40 -2.24 -27.13
N ALA A 71 15.74 -3.35 -26.82
CA ALA A 71 15.35 -4.35 -27.81
C ALA A 71 14.21 -3.85 -28.72
N TYR A 72 13.49 -2.81 -28.31
CA TYR A 72 12.54 -2.09 -29.16
C TYR A 72 13.25 -1.06 -30.03
N HIS A 73 13.00 -1.15 -31.33
CA HIS A 73 13.28 -0.06 -32.25
C HIS A 73 12.03 0.23 -33.09
N VAL A 74 11.86 1.51 -33.45
CA VAL A 74 10.83 1.93 -34.41
C VAL A 74 11.44 1.79 -35.79
N SER A 75 11.03 0.76 -36.52
CA SER A 75 11.34 0.64 -37.94
C SER A 75 10.26 1.38 -38.74
N LYS A 76 10.69 2.18 -39.71
CA LYS A 76 9.76 2.74 -40.72
C LYS A 76 9.42 1.63 -41.70
N LEU A 77 8.14 1.35 -41.88
CA LEU A 77 7.69 0.52 -42.98
C LEU A 77 8.03 1.21 -44.31
N SER A 78 8.36 0.41 -45.32
CA SER A 78 8.80 0.86 -46.64
C SER A 78 7.77 1.69 -47.42
N ASP A 79 6.53 1.79 -46.92
CA ASP A 79 5.43 2.57 -47.50
C ASP A 79 5.23 3.96 -46.86
N GLY A 80 5.97 4.28 -45.79
CA GLY A 80 5.90 5.58 -45.11
C GLY A 80 4.63 5.83 -44.30
N SER A 81 3.71 4.86 -44.21
CA SER A 81 2.38 5.05 -43.63
C SER A 81 2.35 4.86 -42.12
N GLN A 82 3.17 3.95 -41.57
CA GLN A 82 3.15 3.58 -40.14
C GLN A 82 4.52 3.14 -39.60
N ALA A 83 4.69 3.31 -38.28
CA ALA A 83 5.83 2.86 -37.49
C ALA A 83 5.46 1.54 -36.80
N GLU A 84 6.24 0.47 -37.01
CA GLU A 84 6.05 -0.81 -36.34
C GLU A 84 7.01 -0.93 -35.14
N MET A 85 6.51 -1.44 -34.02
CA MET A 85 7.33 -1.74 -32.85
C MET A 85 7.89 -3.15 -33.01
N VAL A 86 9.19 -3.26 -33.33
CA VAL A 86 9.83 -4.56 -33.54
C VAL A 86 10.68 -4.91 -32.33
N LEU A 87 10.42 -6.10 -31.76
CA LEU A 87 11.29 -6.78 -30.81
C LEU A 87 12.35 -7.55 -31.61
N ASN A 88 13.63 -7.36 -31.27
CA ASN A 88 14.72 -8.20 -31.80
C ASN A 88 14.56 -9.68 -31.45
#